data_AF-A0A1D2R7B9-F1
#
_entry.id   AF-A0A1D2R7B9-F1
#
_cell.length_a   1.000
_cell.length_b   1.000
_cell.length_c   1.000
_cell.angle_alpha   90.00
_cell.angle_beta   90.00
_cell.angle_gamma   90.00
#
_symmetry.space_group_name_H-M   'P 1'
#
loop_
_entity.id
_entity.type
_entity.pdbx_description
1 polymer ?
#
loop_
_entity_poly.entity_id
_entity_poly.type
_entity_poly.pdbx_seq_one_letter_code
_entity_poly.pdbx_strand_id
1 'polypeptide(L)'
;MAELVVNIPEELAHEIKGMHVNWQDVALEAVKSRAFELKLEKSRKLRHLLFKVLISKSKLTEEDAMELGKDINESMLKDLKNKGLI
;
A
#
# COMPACT_ATOMS: atom_id res chain seq x y z
N MET A 1 -20.98 -19.69 -8.89
CA MET A 1 -19.90 -18.80 -9.32
C MET A 1 -20.48 -17.41 -9.52
N ALA A 2 -19.77 -16.36 -9.11
CA ALA A 2 -20.19 -14.99 -9.36
C ALA A 2 -19.24 -14.40 -10.41
N GLU A 3 -19.81 -13.68 -11.38
CA GLU A 3 -19.05 -13.02 -12.45
C GLU A 3 -18.98 -11.53 -12.15
N LEU A 4 -17.80 -10.94 -12.35
CA LEU A 4 -17.55 -9.51 -12.21
C LEU A 4 -17.29 -8.93 -13.60
N VAL A 5 -18.14 -8.02 -14.04
CA VAL A 5 -17.95 -7.28 -15.29
C VAL A 5 -17.36 -5.92 -14.94
N VAL A 6 -16.22 -5.58 -15.54
CA VAL A 6 -15.51 -4.31 -15.31
C VAL A 6 -15.51 -3.51 -16.60
N ASN A 7 -15.99 -2.27 -16.53
CA ASN A 7 -15.89 -1.33 -17.64
C ASN A 7 -14.51 -0.69 -17.64
N ILE A 8 -13.80 -0.81 -18.76
CA ILE A 8 -12.49 -0.19 -18.95
C ILE A 8 -12.72 1.21 -19.53
N PRO A 9 -12.22 2.29 -18.88
CA PRO A 9 -12.24 3.64 -19.42
C PRO A 9 -11.52 3.75 -20.78
N GLU A 10 -11.97 4.65 -21.64
CA GLU A 10 -11.38 4.84 -22.97
C GLU A 10 -9.90 5.25 -22.93
N GLU A 11 -9.48 6.01 -21.91
CA GLU A 11 -8.08 6.42 -21.75
C GLU A 11 -7.17 5.19 -21.61
N LEU A 12 -7.60 4.22 -20.80
CA LEU A 12 -6.87 2.98 -20.57
C LEU A 12 -7.02 2.00 -21.73
N ALA A 13 -8.15 2.03 -22.44
CA ALA A 13 -8.42 1.15 -23.58
C ALA A 13 -7.35 1.26 -24.68
N HIS A 14 -6.78 2.45 -24.89
CA HIS A 14 -5.69 2.67 -25.84
C HIS A 14 -4.36 2.06 -25.37
N GLU A 15 -4.05 2.18 -24.08
CA GLU A 15 -2.82 1.64 -23.49
C GLU A 15 -2.80 0.11 -23.50
N ILE A 16 -3.96 -0.51 -23.27
CA ILE A 16 -4.06 -1.96 -23.15
C ILE A 16 -4.23 -2.69 -24.49
N LYS A 17 -4.69 -2.00 -25.54
CA LYS A 17 -5.04 -2.61 -26.85
C LYS A 17 -3.86 -3.30 -27.54
N GLY A 18 -2.62 -2.90 -27.21
CA GLY A 18 -1.40 -3.48 -27.77
C GLY A 18 -0.76 -4.58 -26.92
N MET A 19 -1.25 -4.80 -25.70
CA MET A 19 -0.65 -5.75 -24.78
C MET A 19 -1.20 -7.16 -25.02
N HIS A 20 -0.29 -8.10 -25.30
CA HIS A 20 -0.63 -9.51 -25.48
C HIS A 20 -0.56 -10.23 -24.13
N VAL A 21 -1.54 -9.95 -23.26
CA VAL A 21 -1.64 -10.53 -21.92
C VAL A 21 -3.05 -11.09 -21.66
N ASN A 22 -3.16 -12.08 -20.78
CA ASN A 22 -4.45 -12.57 -20.32
C ASN A 22 -5.07 -11.60 -19.31
N TRP A 23 -6.04 -10.82 -19.77
CA TRP A 23 -6.72 -9.81 -18.93
C TRP A 23 -7.49 -10.41 -17.74
N GLN A 24 -7.90 -11.68 -17.80
CA GLN A 24 -8.53 -12.34 -16.67
C GLN A 24 -7.53 -12.57 -15.53
N ASP A 25 -6.31 -12.97 -15.86
CA ASP A 25 -5.24 -13.16 -14.87
C ASP A 25 -4.84 -11.83 -14.25
N VAL A 26 -4.73 -10.78 -15.07
CA VAL A 26 -4.46 -9.41 -14.61
C VAL A 26 -5.55 -8.93 -13.64
N ALA A 27 -6.83 -9.10 -14.02
CA ALA A 27 -7.94 -8.73 -13.16
C ALA A 27 -7.95 -9.51 -11.84
N LEU A 28 -7.66 -10.81 -11.89
CA LEU A 28 -7.59 -11.66 -10.70
C LEU A 28 -6.49 -11.20 -9.73
N GLU A 29 -5.29 -10.93 -10.23
CA GLU A 29 -4.18 -10.45 -9.40
C GLU A 29 -4.42 -9.05 -8.86
N ALA A 30 -5.03 -8.15 -9.64
CA ALA A 30 -5.45 -6.84 -9.16
C ALA A 30 -6.46 -6.95 -8.00
N VAL A 31 -7.48 -7.81 -8.13
CA VAL A 31 -8.48 -8.04 -7.08
C VAL A 31 -7.84 -8.63 -5.83
N LYS A 32 -6.98 -9.65 -5.97
CA LYS A 32 -6.25 -10.24 -4.83
C LYS A 32 -5.40 -9.20 -4.10
N SER A 33 -4.66 -8.39 -4.86
CA SER A 33 -3.79 -7.35 -4.31
C SER A 33 -4.61 -6.32 -3.56
N ARG A 34 -5.68 -5.80 -4.16
CA ARG A 34 -6.54 -4.81 -3.51
C ARG A 34 -7.24 -5.37 -2.27
N ALA A 35 -7.71 -6.62 -2.32
CA ALA A 35 -8.31 -7.28 -1.16
C ALA A 35 -7.30 -7.44 -0.01
N PHE A 36 -6.04 -7.76 -0.32
CA PHE A 36 -4.97 -7.82 0.68
C PHE A 36 -4.70 -6.46 1.30
N GLU A 37 -4.57 -5.39 0.50
CA GLU A 37 -4.40 -4.02 0.98
C GLU A 37 -5.52 -3.61 1.93
N LEU A 38 -6.79 -3.81 1.53
CA LEU A 38 -7.95 -3.50 2.37
C LEU A 38 -7.94 -4.28 3.69
N LYS A 39 -7.49 -5.54 3.67
CA LYS A 39 -7.34 -6.35 4.88
C LYS A 39 -6.20 -5.83 5.76
N LEU A 40 -5.09 -5.41 5.16
CA LEU A 40 -3.96 -4.80 5.83
C LEU A 40 -4.37 -3.47 6.50
N GLU A 41 -5.07 -2.59 5.79
CA GLU A 41 -5.60 -1.32 6.30
C GLU A 41 -6.55 -1.49 7.48
N LYS A 42 -7.36 -2.54 7.48
CA LYS A 42 -8.33 -2.80 8.57
C LYS A 42 -7.74 -3.53 9.76
N SER A 43 -6.62 -4.24 9.61
CA SER A 43 -6.06 -5.09 10.68
C SER A 43 -4.74 -4.56 11.23
N ARG A 44 -4.80 -3.98 12.44
CA ARG A 44 -3.61 -3.54 13.19
C ARG A 44 -2.62 -4.69 13.42
N LYS A 45 -3.12 -5.89 13.70
CA LYS A 45 -2.28 -7.08 13.91
C LYS A 45 -1.49 -7.46 12.66
N LEU A 46 -2.13 -7.42 11.48
CA LEU A 46 -1.46 -7.73 10.21
C LEU A 46 -0.40 -6.68 9.88
N ARG A 47 -0.70 -5.39 10.05
CA ARG A 47 0.28 -4.30 9.87
C ARG A 47 1.50 -4.48 10.76
N HIS A 48 1.26 -4.80 12.04
CA HIS A 48 2.35 -5.03 12.99
C HIS A 48 3.21 -6.23 12.60
N LEU A 49 2.59 -7.32 12.13
CA LEU A 49 3.31 -8.50 11.67
C LEU A 49 4.16 -8.19 10.42
N LEU A 50 3.60 -7.48 9.45
CA LEU A 50 4.31 -7.04 8.24
C LEU A 50 5.49 -6.14 8.61
N PHE A 51 5.25 -5.16 9.48
CA PHE A 51 6.30 -4.29 10.00
C PHE A 51 7.44 -5.12 10.63
N LYS A 52 7.11 -6.05 11.54
CA LYS A 52 8.08 -6.96 12.16
C LYS A 52 8.88 -7.77 11.14
N VAL A 53 8.25 -8.26 10.07
CA VAL A 53 8.95 -8.97 9.00
C VAL A 53 9.89 -8.04 8.24
N LEU A 54 9.46 -6.83 7.89
CA LEU A 54 10.28 -5.85 7.18
C LEU A 54 11.51 -5.45 8.01
N ILE A 55 11.35 -5.27 9.32
CA ILE A 55 12.46 -4.92 10.21
C ILE A 55 13.29 -6.13 10.69
N SER A 56 12.85 -7.36 10.41
CA SER A 56 13.51 -8.57 10.94
C SER A 56 14.96 -8.76 10.46
N LYS A 57 15.35 -8.07 9.38
CA LYS A 57 16.72 -8.04 8.85
C LYS A 57 17.42 -6.68 9.07
N SER A 58 16.78 -5.78 9.82
CA SER A 58 17.34 -4.47 10.11
C SER A 58 18.60 -4.61 10.95
N LYS A 59 19.60 -3.78 10.64
CA LYS A 59 20.81 -3.61 11.46
C LYS A 59 20.69 -2.42 12.41
N LEU A 60 19.55 -1.75 12.43
CA LEU A 60 19.31 -0.58 13.27
C LEU A 60 19.37 -1.00 14.74
N THR A 61 20.10 -0.21 15.51
CA THR A 61 20.14 -0.28 16.96
C THR A 61 18.90 0.38 17.55
N GLU A 62 18.71 0.22 18.87
CA GLU A 62 17.61 0.87 19.59
C GLU A 62 17.70 2.41 19.51
N GLU A 63 18.92 2.94 19.54
CA GLU A 63 19.20 4.37 19.41
C GLU A 63 18.82 4.89 18.02
N ASP A 64 19.21 4.18 16.96
CA ASP A 64 18.82 4.51 15.59
C ASP A 64 17.29 4.53 15.42
N ALA A 65 16.59 3.55 16.03
CA ALA A 65 15.14 3.46 15.97
C ALA A 65 14.46 4.63 16.72
N MET A 66 15.05 5.07 17.83
CA MET A 66 14.57 6.23 18.58
C MET A 66 14.76 7.54 17.82
N GLU A 67 15.91 7.75 17.19
CA GLU A 67 16.16 8.94 16.36
C GLU A 67 15.19 8.99 15.18
N LEU A 68 15.05 7.89 14.43
CA LEU A 68 14.06 7.77 13.35
C LEU A 68 12.63 8.10 13.84
N GLY A 69 12.27 7.63 15.03
CA GLY A 69 10.97 7.94 15.63
C GLY A 69 10.78 9.43 15.89
N LYS A 70 11.80 10.13 16.37
CA LYS A 70 11.76 11.60 16.56
C LYS A 70 11.61 12.33 15.23
N ASP A 71 12.44 12.00 14.24
CA ASP A 71 12.43 12.66 12.94
C ASP A 71 11.07 12.53 12.24
N ILE A 72 10.46 11.35 12.30
CA ILE A 72 9.11 11.11 11.76
C ILE A 72 8.08 11.97 12.47
N ASN A 73 8.11 12.03 13.81
CA ASN A 73 7.16 12.83 14.59
C ASN A 73 7.29 14.33 14.29
N GLU A 74 8.51 14.84 14.18
CA GLU A 74 8.78 16.24 13.84
C GLU A 74 8.28 16.58 12.43
N SER A 75 8.57 15.71 11.46
CA SER A 75 8.08 15.85 10.09
C SER A 75 6.54 15.84 10.03
N MET A 76 5.90 14.89 10.70
CA MET A 76 4.45 14.78 10.75
C MET A 76 3.80 16.00 11.43
N LEU A 77 4.39 16.51 12.50
CA LEU A 77 3.94 17.74 13.17
C LEU A 77 3.99 18.94 12.21
N LYS A 78 5.08 19.07 11.44
CA LYS A 78 5.23 20.13 10.44
C LYS A 78 4.17 20.04 9.34
N ASP A 79 3.92 18.85 8.82
CA ASP A 79 2.90 18.61 7.80
C ASP A 79 1.49 18.95 8.30
N LEU A 80 1.17 18.59 9.54
CA LEU A 80 -0.11 18.88 10.14
C LEU A 80 -0.34 20.38 10.34
N LYS A 81 0.69 21.12 10.79
CA LYS A 81 0.64 22.60 10.88
C LYS A 81 0.44 23.24 9.50
N ASN A 82 1.17 22.77 8.48
CA ASN A 82 1.03 23.27 7.11
C ASN A 82 -0.38 23.04 6.54
N LYS A 83 -1.04 21.97 6.97
CA LYS A 83 -2.42 21.63 6.59
C LYS A 83 -3.48 22.32 7.46
N GLY A 84 -3.08 23.08 8.49
CA GLY A 84 -3.99 23.75 9.42
C GLY A 84 -4.84 22.79 10.26
N LEU A 85 -4.35 21.57 10.49
CA LEU A 85 -5.06 20.55 11.26
C LEU A 85 -4.74 20.61 12.77
N ILE A 86 -3.70 21.35 13.14
CA ILE A 86 -3.26 21.74 14.49
C ILE A 86 -2.46 23.05 14.42
#